data_AF-A0A9E3YCK4-F1
#
_entry.id   AF-A0A9E3YCK4-F1
#
_cell.length_a   1.000
_cell.length_b   1.000
_cell.length_c   1.000
_cell.angle_alpha   90.00
_cell.angle_beta   90.00
_cell.angle_gamma   90.00
#
_symmetry.space_group_name_H-M   'P 1'
#
loop_
_entity.id
_entity.type
_entity.pdbx_description
1 polymer ?
#
loop_
_entity_poly.entity_id
_entity_poly.type
_entity_poly.pdbx_seq_one_letter_code
_entity_poly.pdbx_strand_id
1 'polypeptide(L)' 'MVEVPRGSFYLGETVADGERTGQPLFYDSDHLTTHGVIVGMTGSGKTGLGVGLIEEALLSGIP' A
#
# COMPACT_ATOMS: atom_id res chain seq x y z
N MET A 1 -0.60 -6.42 -15.20
CA MET A 1 0.09 -6.49 -13.90
C MET A 1 0.87 -5.20 -13.77
N VAL A 2 0.68 -4.43 -12.69
CA VAL A 2 1.43 -3.18 -12.48
C VAL A 2 2.89 -3.56 -12.23
N GLU A 3 3.83 -2.90 -12.90
CA GLU A 3 5.25 -3.08 -12.63
C GLU A 3 5.61 -2.30 -11.37
N VAL A 4 5.96 -3.02 -10.31
CA VAL A 4 6.29 -2.42 -9.00
C VAL A 4 7.79 -2.17 -8.93
N PRO A 5 8.25 -0.94 -8.69
CA PRO A 5 9.66 -0.64 -8.49
C PRO A 5 10.25 -1.45 -7.33
N ARG A 6 11.53 -1.82 -7.43
CA ARG A 6 12.23 -2.51 -6.33
C ARG A 6 12.25 -1.64 -5.08
N GLY A 7 11.94 -2.23 -3.93
CA GLY A 7 11.94 -1.54 -2.66
C GLY A 7 10.66 -0.73 -2.39
N SER A 8 9.65 -0.85 -3.24
CA SER A 8 8.36 -0.19 -3.08
C SER A 8 7.21 -1.20 -3.02
N PHE A 9 6.12 -0.80 -2.37
CA PHE A 9 4.85 -1.52 -2.34
C PHE A 9 3.81 -0.79 -3.16
N TYR A 10 2.96 -1.52 -3.87
CA TYR A 10 1.82 -0.95 -4.58
C TYR A 10 0.61 -0.82 -3.65
N LEU A 11 0.15 0.42 -3.41
CA LEU A 11 -0.98 0.71 -2.51
C LEU A 11 -2.27 1.11 -3.24
N GLY A 12 -2.38 0.78 -4.52
CA GLY A 12 -3.51 1.17 -5.36
C GLY A 12 -3.21 2.41 -6.19
N GLU A 13 -4.20 3.29 -6.37
CA GLU A 13 -4.09 4.47 -7.22
C GLU A 13 -4.23 5.75 -6.40
N THR A 14 -3.58 6.82 -6.84
CA THR A 14 -3.80 8.14 -6.24
C THR A 14 -5.23 8.62 -6.48
N VAL A 15 -5.74 9.42 -5.55
CA VAL A 15 -7.08 10.01 -5.59
C VAL A 15 -6.94 11.53 -5.64
N ALA A 16 -7.66 12.17 -6.55
CA ALA A 16 -7.78 13.62 -6.65
C ALA A 16 -9.26 13.98 -6.83
N ASP A 17 -9.73 14.99 -6.12
CA ASP A 17 -11.13 15.46 -6.17
C ASP A 17 -12.17 14.35 -5.90
N GLY A 18 -11.82 13.35 -5.09
CA GLY A 18 -12.67 12.22 -4.74
C GLY A 18 -12.69 11.10 -5.77
N GLU A 19 -11.98 11.25 -6.89
CA GLU A 19 -11.94 10.29 -7.99
C GLU A 19 -10.57 9.62 -8.10
N ARG A 20 -10.57 8.36 -8.53
CA ARG A 20 -9.33 7.64 -8.83
C ARG A 20 -8.70 8.22 -10.08
N THR A 21 -7.42 8.54 -9.97
CA THR A 21 -6.70 9.22 -11.04
C THR A 21 -6.10 8.25 -12.07
N GLY A 22 -5.99 6.96 -11.71
CA GLY A 22 -5.38 5.92 -12.55
C GLY A 22 -3.85 5.84 -12.42
N GLN A 23 -3.20 6.80 -11.76
CA GLN A 23 -1.76 6.71 -11.49
C GLN A 23 -1.51 5.77 -10.30
N PRO A 24 -0.56 4.82 -10.43
CA PRO A 24 -0.20 3.93 -9.34
C PRO A 24 0.43 4.69 -8.18
N LEU A 25 0.05 4.35 -6.95
CA LEU A 25 0.68 4.80 -5.72
C LEU A 25 1.71 3.76 -5.28
N PHE A 26 2.99 4.12 -5.38
CA PHE A 26 4.08 3.34 -4.82
C PHE A 26 4.51 3.94 -3.49
N TYR A 27 4.66 3.08 -2.49
CA TYR A 27 5.09 3.45 -1.15
C TYR A 27 6.41 2.78 -0.82
N ASP A 28 7.41 3.54 -0.39
CA ASP A 28 8.73 2.99 -0.08
C ASP A 28 8.65 2.04 1.12
N SER A 29 9.09 0.80 0.91
CA SER A 29 8.97 -0.29 1.88
C SER A 29 9.81 -0.05 3.15
N ASP A 30 10.91 0.70 3.03
CA ASP A 30 11.81 1.01 4.14
C ASP A 30 11.16 1.92 5.19
N HIS A 31 10.17 2.74 4.80
CA HIS A 31 9.36 3.52 5.73
C HIS A 31 8.56 2.65 6.72
N LEU A 32 8.29 1.38 6.40
CA LEU A 32 7.55 0.45 7.28
C LEU A 32 8.45 -0.42 8.16
N THR A 33 9.76 -0.19 8.17
CA THR A 33 10.72 -0.99 8.98
C THR A 33 10.73 -0.64 10.47
N THR A 34 10.01 0.41 10.88
CA THR A 34 9.92 0.83 12.28
C THR A 34 8.51 0.59 12.83
N HIS A 35 7.62 1.58 12.74
CA HIS A 35 6.25 1.50 13.23
C HIS A 35 5.32 2.17 12.22
N GLY A 36 4.18 1.54 11.94
CA GLY A 36 3.10 2.11 11.14
C GLY A 36 1.80 2.18 11.96
N VAL A 37 0.95 3.16 11.67
CA VAL A 37 -0.38 3.29 12.27
C VAL A 37 -1.41 3.43 11.15
N ILE A 38 -2.42 2.57 11.15
CA ILE A 38 -3.56 2.65 10.24
C ILE A 38 -4.77 3.15 11.03
N VAL A 39 -5.31 4.30 10.64
CA VAL A 39 -6.47 4.95 11.30
C VAL A 39 -7.70 4.98 10.39
N GLY A 40 -8.89 4.98 10.99
CA GLY A 40 -10.15 5.03 10.24
C GLY A 40 -11.32 4.36 10.98
N MET A 41 -12.54 4.66 10.55
CA MET A 41 -13.77 4.09 11.12
C MET A 41 -13.92 2.59 10.80
N THR A 42 -14.77 1.87 11.54
CA THR A 42 -15.12 0.48 11.20
C THR A 42 -15.70 0.41 9.79
N GLY A 43 -15.30 -0.59 9.01
CA GLY A 43 -15.72 -0.73 7.61
C GLY A 43 -14.91 0.09 6.59
N SER A 44 -13.95 0.92 7.01
CA SER A 44 -13.11 1.72 6.09
C SER A 44 -12.00 0.94 5.37
N GLY A 45 -11.93 -0.39 5.54
CA GLY A 45 -10.96 -1.24 4.84
C GLY A 45 -9.58 -1.39 5.50
N LYS A 46 -9.36 -0.92 6.75
CA LYS A 46 -8.05 -1.00 7.43
C LYS A 46 -7.44 -2.41 7.46
N THR A 47 -8.24 -3.43 7.73
CA THR A 47 -7.80 -4.83 7.73
C THR A 47 -7.37 -5.28 6.33
N GLY A 48 -8.12 -4.90 5.30
CA GLY A 48 -7.77 -5.19 3.90
C GLY A 48 -6.47 -4.50 3.48
N LEU A 49 -6.27 -3.24 3.87
CA LEU A 49 -5.01 -2.53 3.65
C LEU A 49 -3.83 -3.25 4.34
N GLY A 50 -4.02 -3.70 5.59
CA GLY A 50 -3.00 -4.46 6.31
C GLY A 50 -2.64 -5.78 5.63
N VAL A 51 -3.63 -6.53 5.13
CA VAL A 51 -3.40 -7.76 4.35
C VAL A 51 -2.67 -7.44 3.05
N GLY A 52 -3.09 -6.42 2.31
CA GLY A 52 -2.42 -6.01 1.07
C GLY A 52 -0.96 -5.61 1.30
N LEU A 53 -0.65 -4.90 2.39
CA LEU A 53 0.74 -4.59 2.76
C LEU A 53 1.58 -5.85 3.00
N ILE A 54 1.01 -6.89 3.62
CA ILE A 54 1.68 -8.18 3.82
C ILE A 54 1.89 -8.89 2.48
N GLU A 55 0.91 -8.87 1.59
CA GLU A 55 1.02 -9.45 0.24
C GLU A 55 2.15 -8.79 -0.56
N GLU A 56 2.23 -7.45 -0.54
CA GLU A 56 3.29 -6.69 -1.22
C GLU A 56 4.69 -6.96 -0.62
N ALA A 57 4.79 -7.11 0.71
CA ALA A 57 6.03 -7.50 1.38
C ALA A 57 6.49 -8.89 0.92
N LEU A 58 5.58 -9.88 0.88
CA LEU A 58 5.88 -11.23 0.41
C LEU A 58 6.28 -11.26 -1.06
N LEU A 59 5.59 -10.50 -1.93
CA LEU A 59 5.96 -10.36 -3.35
C LEU A 59 7.33 -9.72 -3.54
N SER A 60 7.74 -8.85 -2.60
CA SER A 60 9.06 -8.20 -2.58
C SER A 60 10.15 -9.07 -1.93
N GLY A 61 9.81 -10.26 -1.42
CA GLY A 61 10.76 -11.13 -0.71
C GLY A 61 11.17 -10.62 0.67
N ILE A 62 10.36 -9.75 1.27
CA ILE A 62 10.56 -9.21 2.62
C ILE A 62 9.80 -10.12 3.61
N PRO A 63 10.48 -10.67 4.63
CA PRO A 63 9.89 -11.62 5.58
C PRO A 63 8.94 -10.98 6.58
#